data_AF-A0A957BLX2-F1
#
_entry.id   AF-A0A957BLX2-F1
#
_cell.length_a   1.000
_cell.length_b   1.000
_cell.length_c   1.000
_cell.angle_alpha   90.00
_cell.angle_beta   90.00
_cell.angle_gamma   90.00
#
_symmetry.space_group_name_H-M   'P 1'
#
loop_
_entity.id
_entity.type
_entity.pdbx_description
1 polymer ?
#
loop_
_entity_poly.entity_id
_entity_poly.type
_entity_poly.pdbx_seq_one_letter_code
_entity_poly.pdbx_strand_id
1 'polypeptide(L)'
;GDIDFGYNIGLPPKTAYACLAETALLAMDGRFEDYTLGRNISVERVKEIYRLFKKHQFQIADLRSFEEVVTEEQFVTKRQLAAELKANPMRFAQLQAETGAKLAKIPVQAKGVKSRRKNSGGLVAAIAAGIGGLALLLWQRRR
;
A
#
# COMPACT_ATOMS: atom_id res chain seq x y z
N GLY A 1 13.85 -24.97 12.85
CA GLY A 1 14.02 -25.79 14.07
C GLY A 1 12.76 -25.74 14.91
N ASP A 2 12.73 -26.43 16.04
CA ASP A 2 11.66 -26.32 17.02
C ASP A 2 11.88 -25.08 17.89
N ILE A 3 11.48 -23.92 17.37
CA ILE A 3 11.73 -22.61 17.99
C ILE A 3 10.53 -22.21 18.83
N ASP A 4 10.78 -21.90 20.10
CA ASP A 4 9.85 -21.25 21.02
C ASP A 4 10.41 -19.89 21.43
N PHE A 5 9.60 -18.84 21.31
CA PHE A 5 9.98 -17.48 21.70
C PHE A 5 9.80 -17.24 23.21
N GLY A 6 9.08 -18.12 23.92
CA GLY A 6 8.81 -18.00 25.35
C GLY A 6 7.71 -16.97 25.70
N TYR A 7 7.13 -16.31 24.71
CA TYR A 7 6.01 -15.37 24.86
C TYR A 7 5.19 -15.27 23.55
N ASN A 8 3.94 -14.81 23.68
CA ASN A 8 3.04 -14.66 22.54
C ASN A 8 3.29 -13.33 21.81
N ILE A 9 3.69 -13.42 20.54
CA ILE A 9 3.90 -12.26 19.64
C ILE A 9 2.75 -12.02 18.63
N GLY A 10 1.63 -12.73 18.79
CA GLY A 10 0.47 -12.63 17.89
C GLY A 10 0.63 -13.40 16.57
N LEU A 11 1.62 -14.30 16.49
CA LEU A 11 1.89 -15.13 15.33
C LEU A 11 1.77 -16.62 15.67
N PRO A 12 1.46 -17.48 14.70
CA PRO A 12 1.51 -18.92 14.89
C PRO A 12 2.88 -19.39 15.41
N PRO A 13 2.96 -20.56 16.07
CA PRO A 13 4.21 -21.14 16.53
C PRO A 13 5.27 -21.16 15.41
N LYS A 14 6.55 -21.00 15.80
CA LYS A 14 7.70 -21.04 14.88
C LYS A 14 7.70 -19.94 13.80
N THR A 15 6.88 -18.90 13.96
CA THR A 15 6.79 -17.78 13.03
C THR A 15 7.21 -16.49 13.71
N ALA A 16 8.05 -15.69 13.05
CA ALA A 16 8.48 -14.39 13.54
C ALA A 16 8.11 -13.29 12.54
N TYR A 17 8.01 -12.05 13.03
CA TYR A 17 7.99 -10.88 12.16
C TYR A 17 9.30 -10.76 11.37
N ALA A 18 9.22 -10.23 10.15
CA ALA A 18 10.37 -10.10 9.26
C ALA A 18 11.53 -9.30 9.88
N CYS A 19 11.24 -8.27 10.67
CA CYS A 19 12.27 -7.48 11.37
C CYS A 19 13.03 -8.30 12.42
N LEU A 20 12.35 -9.17 13.18
CA LEU A 20 13.00 -10.07 14.14
C LEU A 20 13.84 -11.13 13.42
N ALA A 21 13.33 -11.65 12.31
CA ALA A 21 14.05 -12.59 11.48
C ALA A 21 15.32 -11.98 10.88
N GLU A 22 15.28 -10.72 10.43
CA GLU A 22 16.47 -10.00 9.92
C GLU A 22 17.57 -9.93 10.99
N THR A 23 17.23 -9.51 12.21
CA THR A 23 18.18 -9.45 13.33
C THR A 23 18.80 -10.82 13.61
N ALA A 24 17.98 -11.88 13.65
CA ALA A 24 18.46 -13.24 13.85
C ALA A 24 19.41 -13.69 12.73
N LEU A 25 19.07 -13.43 11.47
CA LEU A 25 19.89 -13.77 10.31
C LEU A 25 21.25 -13.08 10.34
N LEU A 26 21.29 -11.79 10.68
CA LEU A 26 22.54 -11.05 10.81
C LEU A 26 23.40 -11.61 11.95
N ALA A 27 22.80 -11.88 13.11
CA ALA A 27 23.51 -12.47 14.25
C ALA A 27 24.06 -13.87 13.95
N MET A 28 23.32 -14.71 13.22
CA MET A 28 23.78 -16.03 12.77
C MET A 28 24.95 -15.96 11.78
N ASP A 29 25.12 -14.83 11.09
CA ASP A 29 26.24 -14.55 10.20
C ASP A 29 27.38 -13.76 10.91
N GLY A 30 27.24 -13.51 12.21
CA GLY A 30 28.22 -12.76 13.02
C GLY A 30 28.26 -11.27 12.71
N ARG A 31 27.18 -10.72 12.14
CA ARG A 31 27.07 -9.31 11.74
C ARG A 31 26.29 -8.52 12.77
N PHE A 32 26.93 -7.51 13.35
CA PHE A 32 26.36 -6.66 14.39
C PHE A 32 26.39 -5.20 13.93
N GLU A 33 25.50 -4.89 13.00
CA GLU A 33 25.44 -3.58 12.34
C GLU A 33 23.99 -3.11 12.17
N ASP A 34 23.83 -1.79 12.02
CA ASP A 34 22.54 -1.16 11.73
C ASP A 34 22.16 -1.35 10.25
N TYR A 35 21.71 -2.57 9.93
CA TYR A 35 21.60 -3.01 8.54
C TYR A 35 20.44 -2.35 7.77
N THR A 36 19.23 -2.35 8.33
CA THR A 36 18.06 -1.67 7.72
C THR A 36 17.54 -0.58 8.66
N LEU A 37 17.81 0.68 8.33
CA LEU A 37 17.29 1.84 9.05
C LEU A 37 16.66 2.87 8.10
N GLY A 38 15.52 3.43 8.52
CA GLY A 38 14.82 4.48 7.79
C GLY A 38 14.03 3.96 6.58
N ARG A 39 13.70 4.88 5.67
CA ARG A 39 12.80 4.61 4.52
C ARG A 39 13.53 4.26 3.22
N ASN A 40 14.84 4.41 3.18
CA ASN A 40 15.65 4.18 1.99
C ASN A 40 16.27 2.77 2.08
N ILE A 41 15.64 1.80 1.43
CA ILE A 41 16.08 0.41 1.39
C ILE A 41 16.54 0.09 -0.03
N SER A 42 17.79 -0.37 -0.18
CA SER A 42 18.33 -0.78 -1.48
C SER A 42 17.92 -2.23 -1.83
N VAL A 43 17.75 -2.49 -3.12
CA VAL A 43 17.40 -3.83 -3.62
C VAL A 43 18.52 -4.83 -3.33
N GLU A 44 19.77 -4.37 -3.32
CA GLU A 44 20.96 -5.17 -3.03
C GLU A 44 20.92 -5.71 -1.61
N ARG A 45 20.51 -4.87 -0.63
CA ARG A 45 20.36 -5.29 0.77
C ARG A 45 19.25 -6.31 0.95
N VAL A 46 18.10 -6.10 0.28
CA VAL A 46 17.00 -7.09 0.29
C VAL A 46 17.47 -8.44 -0.25
N LYS A 47 18.22 -8.45 -1.35
CA LYS A 47 18.79 -9.68 -1.93
C LYS A 47 19.80 -10.34 -1.00
N GLU A 48 20.60 -9.56 -0.27
CA GLU A 48 21.56 -10.08 0.70
C GLU A 48 20.86 -10.76 1.89
N ILE A 49 19.88 -10.11 2.52
CA ILE A 49 19.06 -10.75 3.56
C ILE A 49 18.37 -12.00 3.04
N TYR A 50 17.88 -11.99 1.80
CA TYR A 50 17.31 -13.20 1.18
C TYR A 50 18.32 -14.34 1.03
N ARG A 51 19.59 -14.03 0.73
CA ARG A 51 20.66 -15.06 0.70
C ARG A 51 20.92 -15.62 2.10
N LEU A 52 20.98 -14.77 3.13
CA LEU A 52 21.11 -15.22 4.52
C LEU A 52 19.92 -16.08 4.93
N PHE A 53 18.71 -15.66 4.59
CA PHE A 53 17.46 -16.39 4.81
C PHE A 53 17.55 -17.82 4.23
N LYS A 54 18.04 -17.96 2.99
CA LYS A 54 18.25 -19.27 2.37
C LYS A 54 19.38 -20.07 3.02
N LYS A 55 20.51 -19.41 3.35
CA LYS A 55 21.67 -20.02 4.03
C LYS A 55 21.28 -20.65 5.36
N HIS A 56 20.48 -19.95 6.16
CA HIS A 56 20.02 -20.39 7.47
C HIS A 56 18.67 -21.12 7.46
N GLN A 57 18.18 -21.48 6.26
CA GLN A 57 17.01 -22.36 6.06
C GLN A 57 15.71 -21.82 6.66
N PHE A 58 15.53 -20.51 6.64
CA PHE A 58 14.26 -19.89 6.99
C PHE A 58 13.22 -20.17 5.90
N GLN A 59 11.94 -20.07 6.27
CA GLN A 59 10.78 -20.26 5.39
C GLN A 59 9.85 -19.06 5.50
N ILE A 60 9.15 -18.75 4.39
CA ILE A 60 8.16 -17.68 4.36
C ILE A 60 6.87 -18.26 4.92
N ALA A 61 6.28 -17.58 5.90
CA ALA A 61 4.99 -17.96 6.47
C ALA A 61 3.85 -17.76 5.47
N ASP A 62 2.71 -18.39 5.75
CA ASP A 62 1.51 -18.26 4.92
C ASP A 62 1.02 -16.80 4.84
N LEU A 63 0.36 -16.48 3.73
CA LEU A 63 -0.22 -15.16 3.53
C LEU A 63 -1.33 -14.91 4.56
N ARG A 64 -1.29 -13.76 5.23
CA ARG A 64 -2.32 -13.35 6.19
C ARG A 64 -2.91 -12.00 5.86
N SER A 65 -4.18 -11.82 6.17
CA SER A 65 -4.90 -10.54 6.09
C SER A 65 -5.70 -10.36 7.37
N PHE A 66 -5.54 -9.23 8.05
CA PHE A 66 -6.19 -8.95 9.35
C PHE A 66 -6.01 -10.10 10.36
N GLU A 67 -4.79 -10.65 10.44
CA GLU A 67 -4.43 -11.78 11.32
C GLU A 67 -5.13 -13.11 10.99
N GLU A 68 -5.80 -13.24 9.86
CA GLU A 68 -6.34 -14.51 9.38
C GLU A 68 -5.51 -15.04 8.21
N VAL A 69 -5.33 -16.36 8.15
CA VAL A 69 -4.66 -17.01 7.02
C VAL A 69 -5.56 -16.91 5.79
N VAL A 70 -4.99 -16.47 4.67
CA VAL A 70 -5.70 -16.42 3.40
C VAL A 70 -5.86 -17.84 2.88
N THR A 71 -7.10 -18.29 2.72
CA THR A 71 -7.37 -19.66 2.25
C THR A 71 -7.18 -19.78 0.75
N GLU A 72 -6.99 -21.01 0.27
CA GLU A 72 -6.87 -21.27 -1.17
C GLU A 72 -8.14 -20.86 -1.92
N GLU A 73 -9.34 -21.07 -1.35
CA GLU A 73 -10.60 -20.66 -1.97
C GLU A 73 -10.69 -19.14 -2.14
N GLN A 74 -10.26 -18.39 -1.11
CA GLN A 74 -10.16 -16.94 -1.20
C GLN A 74 -9.18 -16.53 -2.30
N PHE A 75 -8.01 -17.17 -2.36
CA PHE A 75 -7.00 -16.88 -3.36
C PHE A 75 -7.50 -17.14 -4.79
N VAL A 76 -8.13 -18.30 -5.04
CA VAL A 76 -8.73 -18.66 -6.33
C VAL A 76 -9.80 -17.66 -6.73
N THR A 77 -10.71 -17.32 -5.81
CA THR A 77 -11.77 -16.34 -6.06
C THR A 77 -11.20 -14.98 -6.47
N LYS A 78 -10.17 -14.49 -5.77
CA LYS A 78 -9.52 -13.21 -6.11
C LYS A 78 -8.79 -13.27 -7.45
N ARG A 79 -8.15 -14.40 -7.77
CA ARG A 79 -7.46 -14.62 -9.04
C ARG A 79 -8.44 -14.64 -10.22
N GLN A 80 -9.57 -15.32 -10.09
CA GLN A 80 -10.63 -15.32 -11.10
C GLN A 80 -11.19 -13.91 -11.35
N LEU A 81 -11.50 -13.18 -10.27
CA LEU A 81 -11.94 -11.79 -10.37
C LEU A 81 -10.89 -10.90 -11.06
N ALA A 82 -9.61 -11.06 -10.72
CA ALA A 82 -8.54 -10.30 -11.37
C ALA A 82 -8.45 -10.60 -12.88
N ALA A 83 -8.61 -11.86 -13.28
CA ALA A 83 -8.62 -12.26 -14.68
C ALA A 83 -9.83 -11.69 -15.44
N GLU A 84 -11.01 -11.73 -14.83
CA GLU A 84 -12.24 -11.17 -15.40
C GLU A 84 -12.10 -9.65 -15.64
N LEU A 85 -11.65 -8.91 -14.63
CA LEU A 85 -11.49 -7.46 -14.72
C LEU A 85 -10.41 -7.05 -15.73
N LYS A 86 -9.37 -7.88 -15.89
CA LYS A 86 -8.37 -7.70 -16.95
C LYS A 86 -8.95 -7.92 -18.34
N ALA A 87 -9.85 -8.89 -18.50
CA ALA A 87 -10.50 -9.21 -19.77
C ALA A 87 -11.58 -8.20 -20.16
N ASN A 88 -12.23 -7.56 -19.18
CA ASN A 88 -13.31 -6.59 -19.40
C ASN A 88 -12.98 -5.21 -18.79
N PRO A 89 -12.33 -4.31 -19.55
CA PRO A 89 -11.97 -2.97 -19.10
C PRO A 89 -13.17 -2.10 -18.69
N MET A 90 -14.33 -2.29 -19.33
CA MET A 90 -15.54 -1.53 -19.01
C MET A 90 -16.07 -1.89 -17.62
N ARG A 91 -16.14 -3.19 -17.31
CA ARG A 91 -16.52 -3.68 -15.97
C ARG A 91 -15.53 -3.20 -14.91
N PHE A 92 -14.24 -3.18 -15.22
CA PHE A 92 -13.23 -2.63 -14.31
C PHE A 92 -13.43 -1.14 -14.04
N ALA A 93 -13.72 -0.33 -15.05
CA ALA A 93 -13.98 1.10 -14.88
C ALA A 93 -15.23 1.35 -14.00
N GLN A 94 -16.30 0.57 -14.19
CA GLN A 94 -17.50 0.64 -13.35
C GLN A 94 -17.18 0.29 -11.89
N LEU A 95 -16.47 -0.83 -11.66
CA LEU A 95 -16.09 -1.28 -10.32
C LEU A 95 -15.20 -0.25 -9.61
N GLN A 96 -14.29 0.40 -10.33
CA GLN A 96 -13.47 1.50 -9.79
C GLN A 96 -14.33 2.69 -9.36
N ALA A 97 -15.30 3.11 -10.17
CA ALA A 97 -16.19 4.21 -9.83
C ALA A 97 -17.02 3.92 -8.58
N GLU A 98 -17.62 2.72 -8.50
CA GLU A 98 -18.39 2.27 -7.34
C GLU A 98 -17.52 2.17 -6.08
N THR A 99 -16.32 1.59 -6.20
CA THR A 99 -15.39 1.43 -5.09
C THR A 99 -14.88 2.78 -4.62
N GLY A 100 -14.60 3.72 -5.53
CA GLY A 100 -14.26 5.10 -5.19
C GLY A 100 -15.35 5.79 -4.37
N ALA A 101 -16.62 5.59 -4.74
CA ALA A 101 -17.75 6.12 -3.98
C ALA A 101 -17.89 5.48 -2.59
N LYS A 102 -17.58 4.18 -2.45
CA LYS A 102 -17.56 3.48 -1.15
C LYS A 102 -16.40 3.95 -0.27
N LEU A 103 -15.20 4.05 -0.82
CA LEU A 103 -14.00 4.53 -0.11
C LEU A 103 -14.18 5.96 0.39
N ALA A 104 -14.86 6.83 -0.36
CA ALA A 104 -15.16 8.20 0.06
C ALA A 104 -16.05 8.28 1.32
N LYS A 105 -16.79 7.22 1.65
CA LYS A 105 -17.63 7.12 2.85
C LYS A 105 -16.87 6.58 4.06
N ILE A 106 -15.70 5.96 3.85
CA ILE A 106 -14.89 5.43 4.94
C ILE A 106 -14.16 6.61 5.62
N PRO A 107 -14.27 6.79 6.94
CA PRO A 107 -13.56 7.84 7.63
C PRO A 107 -12.05 7.67 7.44
N VAL A 108 -11.34 8.76 7.16
CA VAL A 108 -9.87 8.74 7.02
C VAL A 108 -9.26 8.46 8.40
N GLN A 109 -8.98 7.19 8.69
CA GLN A 109 -8.40 6.75 9.95
C GLN A 109 -6.87 6.54 9.89
N ALA A 110 -6.22 6.83 8.76
CA ALA A 110 -4.78 6.61 8.63
C ALA A 110 -3.95 7.83 9.08
N LYS A 111 -3.14 7.65 10.13
CA LYS A 111 -2.11 8.61 10.56
C LYS A 111 -1.12 8.82 9.41
N GLY A 112 -1.10 10.01 8.80
CA GLY A 112 -0.08 10.42 7.82
C GLY A 112 -0.42 10.25 6.33
N VAL A 113 -1.62 9.77 5.95
CA VAL A 113 -2.05 9.77 4.54
C VAL A 113 -2.74 11.08 4.22
N LYS A 114 -2.05 12.00 3.52
CA LYS A 114 -2.67 13.23 3.02
C LYS A 114 -3.69 12.87 1.94
N SER A 115 -4.97 13.17 2.19
CA SER A 115 -6.00 13.16 1.15
C SER A 115 -5.56 14.09 0.02
N ARG A 116 -5.37 13.55 -1.19
CA ARG A 116 -5.14 14.37 -2.39
C ARG A 116 -6.46 15.03 -2.77
N ARG A 117 -6.74 16.17 -2.14
CA ARG A 117 -7.89 17.02 -2.47
C ARG A 117 -7.70 17.53 -3.91
N LYS A 118 -8.51 17.04 -4.85
CA LYS A 118 -8.55 17.55 -6.23
C LYS A 118 -9.12 18.98 -6.16
N ASN A 119 -8.26 19.98 -6.33
CA ASN A 119 -8.62 21.38 -6.11
C ASN A 119 -9.43 21.90 -7.32
N SER A 120 -10.74 21.65 -7.34
CA SER A 120 -11.66 22.15 -8.38
C SER A 120 -11.92 23.66 -8.29
N GLY A 121 -11.53 24.32 -7.20
CA GLY A 121 -11.73 25.75 -6.98
C GLY A 121 -10.95 26.67 -7.94
N GLY A 122 -9.80 26.22 -8.44
CA GLY A 122 -8.99 27.02 -9.38
C GLY A 122 -9.65 27.23 -10.73
N LEU A 123 -10.39 26.23 -11.22
CA LEU A 123 -11.08 26.32 -12.52
C LEU A 123 -12.32 27.23 -12.43
N VAL A 124 -13.07 27.16 -11.33
CA VAL A 124 -14.25 28.02 -11.10
C VAL A 124 -13.83 29.48 -10.94
N ALA A 125 -12.74 29.76 -10.23
CA ALA A 125 -12.21 31.10 -10.06
C ALA A 125 -11.74 31.71 -11.40
N ALA A 126 -11.09 30.92 -12.26
CA ALA A 126 -10.64 31.38 -13.58
C ALA A 126 -11.81 31.73 -14.52
N ILE A 127 -12.89 30.92 -14.51
CA ILE A 127 -14.09 31.18 -15.31
C ILE A 127 -14.81 32.44 -14.80
N ALA A 128 -14.97 32.59 -13.48
CA ALA A 128 -15.63 33.77 -12.90
C ALA A 128 -14.88 35.08 -13.22
N ALA A 129 -13.55 35.07 -13.15
CA ALA A 129 -12.72 36.22 -13.51
C ALA A 129 -12.83 36.58 -15.00
N GLY A 130 -12.88 35.57 -15.89
CA GLY A 130 -13.04 35.77 -17.34
C GLY A 130 -14.37 36.43 -17.70
N ILE A 131 -15.48 35.99 -17.08
CA ILE A 131 -16.81 36.58 -17.31
C ILE A 131 -16.87 38.01 -16.78
N GLY A 132 -16.33 38.26 -15.58
CA GLY A 132 -16.28 39.60 -14.98
C GLY A 132 -15.48 40.59 -15.83
N GLY A 133 -14.31 40.19 -16.35
CA GLY A 133 -13.49 41.03 -17.23
C GLY A 133 -14.17 41.36 -18.56
N LEU A 134 -14.88 40.39 -19.16
CA LEU A 134 -15.61 40.61 -20.41
C LEU A 134 -16.79 41.58 -20.22
N ALA A 135 -17.53 41.45 -19.12
CA ALA A 135 -18.62 42.35 -18.78
C ALA A 135 -18.14 43.79 -18.56
N LEU A 136 -16.99 43.96 -17.90
CA LEU A 136 -16.40 45.28 -17.63
C LEU A 136 -15.91 45.97 -18.92
N LEU A 137 -15.29 45.21 -19.83
CA LEU A 137 -14.88 45.69 -21.15
C LEU A 137 -16.07 46.10 -22.03
N LEU A 138 -17.15 45.31 -22.00
CA LEU A 138 -18.38 45.65 -22.72
C LEU A 138 -19.09 46.87 -22.13
N TRP A 139 -18.99 47.10 -20.82
CA TRP A 139 -19.50 48.31 -20.17
C TRP A 139 -18.67 49.55 -20.52
N GLN A 140 -17.33 49.45 -20.51
CA GLN A 140 -16.45 50.55 -20.92
C GLN A 140 -16.60 50.95 -22.40
N ARG A 141 -16.98 50.02 -23.27
CA ARG A 141 -17.19 50.27 -24.70
C ARG A 141 -18.58 50.87 -25.04
N ARG A 142 -19.49 50.92 -24.06
CA ARG A 142 -20.85 51.49 -24.19
C ARG A 142 -21.00 52.89 -23.61
N ARG A 143 -19.95 53.46 -23.02
CA ARG A 143 -19.80 54.88 -22.71
C ARG A 143 -18.95 55.55 -23.78
#